data_AF-A0A2G0Q4Q1-F1
#
_entry.id   AF-A0A2G0Q4Q1-F1
#
_cell.length_a   1.000
_cell.length_b   1.000
_cell.length_c   1.000
_cell.angle_alpha   90.00
_cell.angle_beta   90.00
_cell.angle_gamma   90.00
#
_symmetry.space_group_name_H-M   'P 1'
#
loop_
_entity.id
_entity.type
_entity.pdbx_description
1 polymer ?
#
loop_
_entity_poly.entity_id
_entity_poly.type
_entity_poly.pdbx_seq_one_letter_code
_entity_poly.pdbx_strand_id
1 'polypeptide(L)'
;MSDPFMASIDAFVNKAKGNIEIASRGVFTKILSRLVIMSPVGNPELWKANKTASEYNQAVHNWNEQQQSDPKNLTPKRRQLKKRARSHDSMEIKAPPGYTGGRFRGNWQVTFDDIPTEETGRIDKSGNMTKSVGDLVIGQFKVGVKAVYFSNVVPYAYRLEMGHSKQAPSGMVAVTAQEFQKFFSEAVVETGS
;
A
#
# COMPACT_ATOMS: atom_id res chain seq x y z
N MET A 1 42.43 32.34 -11.73
CA MET A 1 41.47 31.94 -12.77
C MET A 1 41.39 30.42 -12.72
N SER A 2 40.21 29.83 -12.55
CA SER A 2 40.03 28.37 -12.64
C SER A 2 40.32 27.93 -14.07
N ASP A 3 41.08 26.84 -14.24
CA ASP A 3 41.36 26.22 -15.54
C ASP A 3 40.04 25.86 -16.25
N PRO A 4 39.75 26.41 -17.45
CA PRO A 4 38.53 26.12 -18.20
C PRO A 4 38.27 24.63 -18.43
N PHE A 5 39.34 23.83 -18.56
CA PHE A 5 39.19 22.38 -18.70
C PHE A 5 38.67 21.74 -17.40
N MET A 6 39.29 22.05 -16.26
CA MET A 6 38.85 21.50 -14.96
C MET A 6 37.41 21.90 -14.63
N ALA A 7 37.01 23.13 -14.95
CA ALA A 7 35.62 23.57 -14.78
C ALA A 7 34.63 22.73 -15.63
N SER A 8 35.03 22.32 -16.84
CA SER A 8 34.20 21.46 -17.69
C SER A 8 34.06 20.03 -17.15
N ILE A 9 35.13 19.48 -16.54
CA ILE A 9 35.12 18.17 -15.88
C ILE A 9 34.19 18.21 -14.67
N ASP A 10 34.29 19.24 -13.83
CA ASP A 10 33.41 19.41 -12.66
C ASP A 10 31.95 19.53 -13.10
N ALA A 11 31.66 20.31 -14.14
CA ALA A 11 30.31 20.44 -14.69
C ALA A 11 29.76 19.10 -15.20
N PHE A 12 30.59 18.32 -15.92
CA PHE A 12 30.21 16.99 -16.40
C PHE A 12 29.92 16.03 -15.25
N VAL A 13 30.81 15.96 -14.26
CA VAL A 13 30.64 15.08 -13.08
C VAL A 13 29.40 15.45 -12.29
N ASN A 14 29.16 16.75 -12.07
CA ASN A 14 27.97 17.22 -11.35
C ASN A 14 26.68 16.89 -12.11
N LYS A 15 26.67 17.06 -13.43
CA LYS A 15 25.53 16.65 -14.27
C LYS A 15 25.29 15.14 -14.22
N ALA A 16 26.35 14.34 -14.32
CA ALA A 16 26.25 12.88 -14.25
C ALA A 16 25.69 12.42 -12.89
N LYS A 17 26.20 12.98 -11.78
CA LYS A 17 25.66 12.72 -10.44
C LYS A 17 24.19 13.10 -10.34
N GLY A 18 23.82 14.28 -10.84
CA GLY A 18 22.42 14.76 -10.85
C GLY A 18 21.49 13.79 -11.58
N ASN A 19 21.87 13.31 -12.76
CA ASN A 19 21.08 12.36 -13.53
C ASN A 19 20.92 11.01 -12.81
N ILE A 20 21.99 10.51 -12.18
CA ILE A 20 21.94 9.27 -11.37
C ILE A 20 21.00 9.44 -10.17
N GLU A 21 21.05 10.59 -9.48
CA GLU A 21 20.13 10.87 -8.37
C GLU A 21 18.68 10.89 -8.84
N ILE A 22 18.39 11.58 -9.94
CA ILE A 22 17.03 11.71 -10.48
C ILE A 22 16.49 10.34 -10.91
N ALA A 23 17.26 9.56 -11.67
CA ALA A 23 16.86 8.23 -12.09
C ALA A 23 16.63 7.29 -10.89
N SER A 24 17.55 7.31 -9.91
CA SER A 24 17.44 6.47 -8.70
C SER A 24 16.20 6.83 -7.88
N ARG A 25 15.91 8.12 -7.70
CA ARG A 25 14.68 8.59 -7.03
C ARG A 25 13.42 8.08 -7.72
N GLY A 26 13.36 8.13 -9.04
CA GLY A 26 12.25 7.59 -9.82
C GLY A 26 12.04 6.09 -9.58
N VAL A 27 13.12 5.32 -9.56
CA VAL A 27 13.06 3.88 -9.23
C VAL A 27 12.54 3.65 -7.80
N PHE A 28 13.08 4.38 -6.82
CA PHE A 28 12.68 4.23 -5.43
C PHE A 28 11.21 4.58 -5.19
N THR A 29 10.70 5.62 -5.83
CA THR A 29 9.27 5.99 -5.75
C THR A 29 8.39 4.89 -6.36
N LYS A 30 8.80 4.28 -7.48
CA LYS A 30 8.06 3.16 -8.09
C LYS A 30 8.06 1.92 -7.19
N ILE A 31 9.21 1.56 -6.59
CA ILE A 31 9.32 0.46 -5.61
C ILE A 31 8.38 0.71 -4.42
N LEU A 32 8.48 1.89 -3.78
CA LEU A 32 7.64 2.24 -2.63
C LEU A 32 6.16 2.18 -2.98
N SER A 33 5.77 2.81 -4.10
CA SER A 33 4.39 2.83 -4.56
C SER A 33 3.84 1.41 -4.76
N ARG A 34 4.64 0.53 -5.38
CA ARG A 34 4.26 -0.86 -5.59
C ARG A 34 4.05 -1.61 -4.27
N LEU A 35 5.00 -1.51 -3.35
CA LEU A 35 4.92 -2.14 -2.02
C LEU A 35 3.66 -1.69 -1.28
N VAL A 36 3.38 -0.38 -1.27
CA VAL A 36 2.21 0.20 -0.59
C VAL A 36 0.90 -0.26 -1.21
N ILE A 37 0.80 -0.26 -2.54
CA ILE A 37 -0.44 -0.65 -3.26
C ILE A 37 -0.74 -2.14 -3.04
N MET A 38 0.27 -3.01 -3.12
CA MET A 38 0.10 -4.45 -2.93
C MET A 38 -0.20 -4.83 -1.47
N SER A 39 0.20 -3.98 -0.53
CA SER A 39 0.07 -4.29 0.90
C SER A 39 -1.38 -4.43 1.33
N PRO A 40 -1.78 -5.54 1.97
CA PRO A 40 -3.14 -5.75 2.41
C PRO A 40 -3.56 -4.77 3.52
N VAL A 41 -4.83 -4.37 3.49
CA VAL A 41 -5.46 -3.59 4.56
C VAL A 41 -6.40 -4.42 5.45
N GLY A 42 -6.48 -5.73 5.16
CA GLY A 42 -7.38 -6.72 5.77
C GLY A 42 -8.82 -6.56 5.35
N ASN A 43 -9.51 -7.69 5.27
CA ASN A 43 -10.95 -7.73 5.14
C ASN A 43 -11.51 -8.65 6.24
N PRO A 44 -12.09 -8.07 7.31
CA PRO A 44 -12.64 -8.83 8.42
C PRO A 44 -13.68 -9.88 8.03
N GLU A 45 -14.45 -9.64 6.97
CA GLU A 45 -15.48 -10.56 6.49
C GLU A 45 -14.90 -11.86 5.91
N LEU A 46 -13.65 -11.84 5.44
CA LEU A 46 -12.98 -13.01 4.87
C LEU A 46 -12.24 -13.86 5.91
N TRP A 47 -12.23 -13.45 7.18
CA TRP A 47 -11.52 -14.17 8.23
C TRP A 47 -12.29 -15.40 8.70
N LYS A 48 -11.58 -16.53 8.87
CA LYS A 48 -12.18 -17.78 9.35
C LYS A 48 -12.96 -17.62 10.65
N ALA A 49 -12.45 -16.79 11.58
CA ALA A 49 -13.11 -16.49 12.85
C ALA A 49 -14.48 -15.82 12.68
N ASN A 50 -14.71 -15.13 11.56
CA ASN A 50 -15.94 -14.42 11.25
C ASN A 50 -16.79 -15.14 10.21
N LYS A 51 -16.48 -16.39 9.83
CA LYS A 51 -17.20 -17.10 8.77
C LYS A 51 -18.70 -17.17 9.05
N THR A 52 -19.08 -17.59 10.25
CA THR A 52 -20.49 -17.67 10.67
C THR A 52 -21.16 -16.30 10.66
N ALA A 53 -20.50 -15.28 11.20
CA ALA A 53 -21.04 -13.93 11.23
C ALA A 53 -21.21 -13.33 9.83
N SER A 54 -20.24 -13.55 8.95
CA SER A 54 -20.26 -13.11 7.56
C SER A 54 -21.36 -13.81 6.77
N GLU A 55 -21.51 -15.14 6.91
CA GLU A 55 -22.57 -15.92 6.25
C GLU A 55 -23.96 -15.49 6.75
N TYR A 56 -24.11 -15.24 8.05
CA TYR A 56 -25.35 -14.74 8.62
C TYR A 56 -25.72 -13.36 8.08
N ASN A 57 -24.78 -12.42 8.09
CA ASN A 57 -25.00 -11.06 7.58
C ASN A 57 -25.35 -11.07 6.09
N GLN A 58 -24.69 -11.94 5.31
CA GLN A 58 -25.03 -12.13 3.90
C GLN A 58 -26.44 -12.71 3.72
N ALA A 59 -26.85 -13.66 4.56
CA ALA A 59 -28.21 -14.21 4.51
C ALA A 59 -29.26 -13.14 4.83
N VAL A 60 -29.03 -12.28 5.83
CA VAL A 60 -29.90 -11.15 6.16
C VAL A 60 -29.97 -10.14 5.00
N HIS A 61 -28.83 -9.86 4.36
CA HIS A 61 -28.78 -9.01 3.17
C HIS A 61 -29.60 -9.60 2.02
N ASN A 62 -29.37 -10.87 1.68
CA ASN A 62 -30.09 -11.56 0.60
C ASN A 62 -31.59 -11.63 0.89
N TRP A 63 -31.98 -11.85 2.14
CA TRP A 63 -33.38 -11.81 2.54
C TRP A 63 -33.99 -10.42 2.28
N ASN A 64 -33.29 -9.35 2.67
CA ASN A 64 -33.72 -7.98 2.40
C ASN A 64 -33.81 -7.66 0.90
N GLU A 65 -32.90 -8.17 0.08
CA GLU A 65 -32.95 -8.04 -1.38
C GLU A 65 -34.17 -8.76 -1.97
N GLN A 66 -34.46 -9.99 -1.51
CA GLN A 66 -35.66 -10.72 -1.92
C GLN A 66 -36.93 -9.92 -1.59
N GLN A 67 -36.97 -9.24 -0.45
CA GLN A 67 -38.11 -8.40 -0.09
C GLN A 67 -38.28 -7.19 -1.02
N GLN A 68 -37.24 -6.76 -1.78
CA GLN A 68 -37.37 -5.67 -2.76
C GLN A 68 -38.19 -6.10 -3.99
N SER A 69 -38.30 -7.41 -4.24
CA SER A 69 -39.06 -7.93 -5.38
C SER A 69 -40.58 -7.76 -5.22
N ASP A 70 -41.10 -7.68 -3.99
CA ASP A 70 -42.51 -7.42 -3.73
C ASP A 70 -42.81 -5.91 -3.68
N PRO A 71 -43.60 -5.36 -4.63
CA PRO A 71 -43.96 -3.94 -4.63
C PRO A 71 -44.67 -3.49 -3.34
N LYS A 72 -45.36 -4.39 -2.63
CA LYS A 72 -46.05 -4.08 -1.36
C LYS A 72 -45.06 -3.78 -0.22
N ASN A 73 -43.83 -4.26 -0.34
CA ASN A 73 -42.76 -4.04 0.63
C ASN A 73 -41.98 -2.75 0.38
N LEU A 74 -42.23 -2.05 -0.73
CA LEU A 74 -41.53 -0.82 -1.09
C LEU A 74 -42.30 0.44 -0.69
N THR A 75 -41.57 1.49 -0.31
CA THR A 75 -42.12 2.82 -0.12
C THR A 75 -42.59 3.39 -1.47
N PRO A 76 -43.75 4.06 -1.55
CA PRO A 76 -44.34 4.48 -2.83
C PRO A 76 -43.48 5.42 -3.67
N LYS A 77 -42.72 6.33 -3.05
CA LYS A 77 -41.94 7.37 -3.76
C LYS A 77 -40.48 7.00 -4.03
N ARG A 78 -39.80 6.42 -3.04
CA ARG A 78 -38.34 6.16 -3.10
C ARG A 78 -38.00 4.72 -3.49
N ARG A 79 -39.00 3.85 -3.64
CA ARG A 79 -38.84 2.40 -3.88
C ARG A 79 -37.83 1.71 -2.93
N GLN A 80 -37.73 2.20 -1.69
CA GLN A 80 -36.91 1.59 -0.64
C GLN A 80 -37.74 0.58 0.15
N LEU A 81 -37.09 -0.41 0.75
CA LEU A 81 -37.76 -1.35 1.66
C LEU A 81 -38.43 -0.61 2.84
N LYS A 82 -39.69 -0.94 3.13
CA LYS A 82 -40.40 -0.49 4.33
C LYS A 82 -39.74 -1.10 5.58
N LYS A 83 -39.74 -0.36 6.70
CA LYS A 83 -39.15 -0.80 7.98
C LYS A 83 -39.64 -2.18 8.42
N ARG A 84 -40.94 -2.47 8.27
CA ARG A 84 -41.55 -3.77 8.63
C ARG A 84 -41.08 -4.96 7.78
N ALA A 85 -40.61 -4.69 6.56
CA ALA A 85 -40.14 -5.70 5.62
C ALA A 85 -38.62 -5.83 5.66
N ARG A 86 -37.91 -5.04 6.47
CA ARG A 86 -36.45 -5.04 6.56
C ARG A 86 -36.00 -5.74 7.84
N SER A 87 -35.13 -6.73 7.68
CA SER A 87 -34.36 -7.30 8.78
C SER A 87 -33.14 -6.42 9.03
N HIS A 88 -32.95 -6.04 10.28
CA HIS A 88 -31.79 -5.27 10.75
C HIS A 88 -30.85 -6.14 11.59
N ASP A 89 -31.09 -7.44 11.61
CA ASP A 89 -30.27 -8.35 12.39
C ASP A 89 -28.88 -8.48 11.78
N SER A 90 -27.87 -8.63 12.62
CA SER A 90 -26.49 -8.83 12.19
C SER A 90 -25.67 -9.47 13.30
N MET A 91 -24.74 -10.33 12.91
CA MET A 91 -23.68 -10.82 13.78
C MET A 91 -22.46 -9.90 13.69
N GLU A 92 -21.82 -9.69 14.83
CA GLU A 92 -20.62 -8.88 14.94
C GLU A 92 -19.43 -9.54 14.23
N ILE A 93 -18.78 -8.80 13.34
CA ILE A 93 -17.52 -9.18 12.68
C ILE A 93 -16.36 -8.68 13.55
N LYS A 94 -15.53 -9.60 14.07
CA LYS A 94 -14.48 -9.28 15.04
C LYS A 94 -13.09 -9.31 14.43
N ALA A 95 -12.25 -8.34 14.78
CA ALA A 95 -10.83 -8.37 14.43
C ALA A 95 -9.98 -9.09 15.46
N PRO A 96 -8.88 -9.76 15.04
CA PRO A 96 -7.90 -10.27 15.98
C PRO A 96 -7.44 -9.14 16.91
N PRO A 97 -7.18 -9.43 18.20
CA PRO A 97 -6.62 -8.44 19.12
C PRO A 97 -5.37 -7.77 18.54
N GLY A 98 -5.32 -6.44 18.58
CA GLY A 98 -4.21 -5.64 18.02
C GLY A 98 -4.23 -5.46 16.50
N TYR A 99 -5.21 -6.03 15.79
CA TYR A 99 -5.34 -5.81 14.35
C TYR A 99 -6.01 -4.47 14.04
N THR A 100 -5.33 -3.62 13.28
CA THR A 100 -5.91 -2.38 12.74
C THR A 100 -5.71 -2.33 11.24
N GLY A 101 -6.82 -2.35 10.49
CA GLY A 101 -6.76 -2.29 9.03
C GLY A 101 -6.07 -1.01 8.55
N GLY A 102 -5.04 -1.14 7.71
CA GLY A 102 -4.19 -0.03 7.26
C GLY A 102 -2.88 0.14 8.05
N ARG A 103 -2.68 -0.56 9.16
CA ARG A 103 -1.40 -0.54 9.93
C ARG A 103 -0.22 -1.06 9.11
N PHE A 104 -0.40 -2.21 8.45
CA PHE A 104 0.65 -2.82 7.64
C PHE A 104 1.06 -1.91 6.48
N ARG A 105 0.07 -1.48 5.69
CA ARG A 105 0.27 -0.53 4.59
C ARG A 105 0.90 0.79 5.07
N GLY A 106 0.51 1.26 6.25
CA GLY A 106 1.03 2.45 6.91
C GLY A 106 2.48 2.37 7.39
N ASN A 107 3.02 1.15 7.54
CA ASN A 107 4.31 0.92 8.17
C ASN A 107 5.49 0.81 7.20
N TRP A 108 5.29 0.98 5.90
CA TRP A 108 6.44 1.09 4.99
C TRP A 108 7.26 2.34 5.32
N GLN A 109 8.56 2.11 5.47
CA GLN A 109 9.57 3.10 5.81
C GLN A 109 10.69 3.04 4.78
N VAL A 110 11.06 4.20 4.24
CA VAL A 110 12.27 4.35 3.42
C VAL A 110 13.33 4.98 4.29
N THR A 111 14.53 4.40 4.29
CA THR A 111 15.66 4.85 5.11
C THR A 111 16.96 4.66 4.33
N PHE A 112 17.99 5.43 4.67
CA PHE A 112 19.30 5.37 4.06
C PHE A 112 20.32 4.93 5.09
N ASP A 113 21.15 3.96 4.72
CA ASP A 113 22.30 3.44 5.50
C ASP A 113 21.98 2.86 6.88
N ASP A 114 20.73 2.96 7.35
CA ASP A 114 20.24 2.43 8.61
C ASP A 114 18.87 1.77 8.43
N ILE A 115 18.58 0.77 9.26
CA ILE A 115 17.33 -0.02 9.20
C ILE A 115 16.43 0.43 10.36
N PRO A 116 15.15 0.78 10.11
CA PRO A 116 14.25 1.15 11.18
C PRO A 116 14.01 -0.04 12.12
N THR A 117 14.03 0.21 13.42
CA THR A 117 13.76 -0.79 14.47
C THR A 117 12.35 -0.71 15.02
N GLU A 118 11.66 0.42 14.80
CA GLU A 118 10.35 0.70 15.36
C GLU A 118 9.28 0.87 14.28
N GLU A 119 8.04 0.57 14.68
CA GLU A 119 6.89 0.85 13.85
C GLU A 119 6.58 2.35 13.81
N THR A 120 6.02 2.81 12.69
CA THR A 120 5.59 4.20 12.50
C THR A 120 4.35 4.59 13.32
N GLY A 121 3.61 3.60 13.84
CA GLY A 121 2.28 3.80 14.45
C GLY A 121 1.19 4.25 13.47
N ARG A 122 1.51 4.36 12.17
CA ARG A 122 0.61 4.94 11.16
C ARG A 122 -0.46 3.95 10.73
N ILE A 123 -1.72 4.39 10.73
CA ILE A 123 -2.84 3.68 10.12
C ILE A 123 -3.20 4.37 8.80
N ASP A 124 -2.83 3.76 7.68
CA ASP A 124 -3.06 4.34 6.35
C ASP A 124 -3.65 3.31 5.38
N LYS A 125 -4.97 3.23 5.37
CA LYS A 125 -5.69 2.33 4.46
C LYS A 125 -5.52 2.73 3.00
N SER A 126 -5.39 4.02 2.69
CA SER A 126 -5.23 4.49 1.31
C SER A 126 -3.81 4.25 0.78
N GLY A 127 -2.81 4.29 1.67
CA GLY A 127 -1.40 4.29 1.33
C GLY A 127 -0.86 5.67 0.93
N ASN A 128 -1.70 6.71 0.86
CA ASN A 128 -1.29 8.02 0.37
C ASN A 128 -0.30 8.70 1.31
N MET A 129 -0.56 8.68 2.62
CA MET A 129 0.34 9.29 3.59
C MET A 129 1.69 8.56 3.60
N THR A 130 1.66 7.23 3.48
CA THR A 130 2.87 6.39 3.47
C THR A 130 3.75 6.70 2.26
N LYS A 131 3.14 6.81 1.07
CA LYS A 131 3.85 7.24 -0.14
C LYS A 131 4.42 8.64 0.01
N SER A 132 3.61 9.62 0.45
CA SER A 132 4.07 11.00 0.62
C SER A 132 5.25 11.13 1.59
N VAL A 133 5.23 10.42 2.73
CA VAL A 133 6.37 10.42 3.66
C VAL A 133 7.60 9.79 3.01
N GLY A 134 7.44 8.66 2.33
CA GLY A 134 8.57 8.02 1.67
C GLY A 134 9.14 8.83 0.51
N ASP A 135 8.29 9.51 -0.28
CA ASP A 135 8.72 10.41 -1.36
C ASP A 135 9.55 11.58 -0.82
N LEU A 136 9.22 12.11 0.36
CA LEU A 136 10.02 13.13 1.04
C LEU A 136 11.42 12.60 1.40
N VAL A 137 11.53 11.36 1.89
CA VAL A 137 12.84 10.75 2.18
C VAL A 137 13.61 10.44 0.90
N ILE A 138 12.94 9.85 -0.10
CA ILE A 138 13.52 9.53 -1.41
C ILE A 138 14.08 10.80 -2.06
N GLY A 139 13.37 11.93 -1.98
CA GLY A 139 13.84 13.22 -2.49
C GLY A 139 15.19 13.68 -1.92
N GLN A 140 15.57 13.20 -0.72
CA GLN A 140 16.85 13.51 -0.08
C GLN A 140 17.99 12.58 -0.53
N PHE A 141 17.71 11.55 -1.34
CA PHE A 141 18.74 10.63 -1.84
C PHE A 141 19.86 11.38 -2.56
N LYS A 142 21.11 11.04 -2.24
CA LYS A 142 22.32 11.58 -2.86
C LYS A 142 23.26 10.46 -3.26
N VAL A 143 24.03 10.67 -4.32
CA VAL A 143 25.12 9.75 -4.66
C VAL A 143 26.10 9.71 -3.49
N GLY A 144 26.42 8.50 -3.03
CA GLY A 144 27.26 8.26 -1.85
C GLY A 144 26.56 7.51 -0.72
N VAL A 145 25.22 7.44 -0.74
CA VAL A 145 24.44 6.50 0.09
C VAL A 145 24.84 5.07 -0.27
N LYS A 146 25.11 4.23 0.73
CA LYS A 146 25.55 2.84 0.56
C LYS A 146 24.38 1.89 0.39
N ALA A 147 23.28 2.13 1.11
CA ALA A 147 22.09 1.30 1.05
C ALA A 147 20.80 2.13 1.20
N VAL A 148 19.78 1.73 0.44
CA VAL A 148 18.41 2.24 0.58
C VAL A 148 17.52 1.08 1.03
N TYR A 149 16.90 1.24 2.19
CA TYR A 149 16.04 0.21 2.77
C TYR A 149 14.58 0.57 2.60
N PHE A 150 13.78 -0.40 2.16
CA PHE A 150 12.32 -0.37 2.17
C PHE A 150 11.85 -1.40 3.19
N SER A 151 11.44 -0.91 4.36
CA SER A 151 11.24 -1.76 5.53
C SER A 151 9.79 -1.72 6.00
N ASN A 152 9.29 -2.88 6.42
CA ASN A 152 8.05 -3.02 7.16
C ASN A 152 8.32 -3.90 8.37
N VAL A 153 8.21 -3.34 9.56
CA VAL A 153 8.70 -3.94 10.81
C VAL A 153 7.58 -4.41 11.72
N VAL A 154 6.33 -4.44 11.21
CA VAL A 154 5.24 -5.02 12.00
C VAL A 154 5.52 -6.52 12.27
N PRO A 155 5.17 -7.07 13.45
CA PRO A 155 5.48 -8.45 13.84
C PRO A 155 4.93 -9.55 12.90
N TYR A 156 4.01 -9.21 12.00
CA TYR A 156 3.40 -10.13 11.05
C TYR A 156 3.80 -9.87 9.59
N ALA A 157 4.76 -8.97 9.32
CA ALA A 157 5.20 -8.65 7.96
C ALA A 157 5.70 -9.88 7.21
N TYR A 158 6.57 -10.68 7.83
CA TYR A 158 7.11 -11.91 7.24
C TYR A 158 6.01 -12.91 6.85
N ARG A 159 4.99 -13.07 7.70
CA ARG A 159 3.85 -13.97 7.39
C ARG A 159 3.09 -13.51 6.15
N LEU A 160 2.88 -12.20 6.01
CA LEU A 160 2.20 -11.64 4.84
C LEU A 160 3.03 -11.81 3.56
N GLU A 161 4.35 -11.64 3.66
CA GLU A 161 5.26 -11.89 2.54
C GLU A 161 5.23 -13.35 2.09
N MET A 162 5.09 -14.28 3.03
CA MET A 162 5.00 -15.73 2.76
C MET A 162 3.56 -16.21 2.43
N GLY A 163 2.69 -15.32 1.95
CA GLY A 163 1.40 -15.70 1.38
C GLY A 163 0.23 -15.87 2.35
N HIS A 164 0.34 -15.42 3.61
CA HIS A 164 -0.82 -15.42 4.53
C HIS A 164 -1.96 -14.50 4.08
N SER A 165 -1.71 -13.59 3.13
CA SER A 165 -2.72 -12.69 2.58
C SER A 165 -3.28 -13.20 1.26
N LYS A 166 -4.60 -13.29 1.13
CA LYS A 166 -5.25 -13.51 -0.17
C LYS A 166 -5.07 -12.33 -1.14
N GLN A 167 -4.81 -11.12 -0.63
CA GLN A 167 -4.58 -9.93 -1.48
C GLN A 167 -3.15 -9.88 -2.04
N ALA A 168 -2.20 -10.56 -1.39
CA ALA A 168 -0.80 -10.63 -1.80
C ALA A 168 -0.24 -12.04 -1.58
N PRO A 169 -0.74 -13.04 -2.33
CA PRO A 169 -0.39 -14.45 -2.11
C PRO A 169 1.08 -14.76 -2.43
N SER A 170 1.68 -14.00 -3.36
CA SER A 170 3.07 -14.18 -3.78
C SER A 170 4.05 -13.23 -3.07
N GLY A 171 3.61 -12.59 -1.98
CA GLY A 171 4.39 -11.57 -1.29
C GLY A 171 4.39 -10.22 -2.00
N MET A 172 4.73 -9.17 -1.25
CA MET A 172 4.86 -7.83 -1.79
C MET A 172 6.30 -7.56 -2.23
N VAL A 173 7.28 -7.95 -1.42
CA VAL A 173 8.71 -7.71 -1.68
C VAL A 173 9.18 -8.58 -2.84
N ALA A 174 8.83 -9.86 -2.84
CA ALA A 174 9.23 -10.81 -3.88
C ALA A 174 8.72 -10.38 -5.27
N VAL A 175 7.45 -9.99 -5.38
CA VAL A 175 6.86 -9.50 -6.64
C VAL A 175 7.50 -8.18 -7.05
N THR A 176 7.68 -7.24 -6.12
CA THR A 176 8.30 -5.94 -6.43
C THR A 176 9.76 -6.11 -6.89
N ALA A 177 10.50 -7.06 -6.32
CA ALA A 177 11.86 -7.36 -6.73
C ALA A 177 11.94 -7.91 -8.16
N GLN A 178 10.99 -8.75 -8.57
CA GLN A 178 10.89 -9.23 -9.95
C GLN A 178 10.60 -8.10 -10.95
N GLU A 179 9.89 -7.06 -10.51
CA GLU A 179 9.54 -5.89 -11.33
C GLU A 179 10.65 -4.81 -11.37
N PHE A 180 11.76 -5.00 -10.66
CA PHE A 180 12.81 -3.99 -10.52
C PHE A 180 13.36 -3.48 -11.86
N GLN A 181 13.67 -4.39 -12.80
CA GLN A 181 14.21 -4.01 -14.11
C GLN A 181 13.24 -3.10 -14.89
N LYS A 182 11.93 -3.35 -14.75
CA LYS A 182 10.90 -2.52 -15.35
C LYS A 182 10.90 -1.12 -14.74
N PHE A 183 10.92 -1.01 -13.40
CA PHE A 183 10.97 0.29 -12.73
C PHE A 183 12.22 1.09 -13.10
N PHE A 184 13.36 0.42 -13.22
CA PHE A 184 14.60 1.04 -13.68
C PHE A 184 14.44 1.61 -15.10
N SER A 185 13.93 0.80 -16.02
CA SER A 185 13.75 1.21 -17.42
C SER A 185 12.79 2.39 -17.56
N GLU A 186 11.66 2.36 -16.86
CA GLU A 186 10.69 3.46 -16.84
C GLU A 186 11.30 4.74 -16.27
N ALA A 187 12.03 4.66 -15.15
CA ALA A 187 12.64 5.82 -14.52
C ALA A 187 13.73 6.44 -15.40
N VAL A 188 14.53 5.64 -16.12
CA VAL A 188 15.54 6.17 -17.05
C VAL A 188 14.89 6.90 -18.23
N VAL A 189 13.80 6.37 -18.78
CA VAL A 189 13.08 7.02 -19.89
C VAL A 189 12.45 8.34 -19.45
N GLU A 190 11.83 8.37 -18.26
CA GLU A 190 11.21 9.58 -17.69
C GLU A 190 12.24 10.69 -17.39
N THR A 191 13.52 10.35 -17.24
CA THR A 191 14.57 11.27 -16.76
C THR A 191 15.61 11.61 -17.84
N GLY A 192 15.67 10.83 -18.91
CA GLY A 192 16.49 11.09 -20.10
C GLY A 192 15.83 11.99 -21.15
N SER A 193 14.59 12.47 -20.90
CA SER A 193 13.88 13.48 -21.69
C SER A 193 14.18 14.88 -21.19
#